data_AF-A0A2E1AB65-F1
#
_entry.id   AF-A0A2E1AB65-F1
#
_cell.length_a   1.000
_cell.length_b   1.000
_cell.length_c   1.000
_cell.angle_alpha   90.00
_cell.angle_beta   90.00
_cell.angle_gamma   90.00
#
_symmetry.space_group_name_H-M   'P 1'
#
loop_
_entity.id
_entity.type
_entity.pdbx_description
1 polymer ?
#
loop_
_entity_poly.entity_id
_entity_poly.type
_entity_poly.pdbx_seq_one_letter_code
_entity_poly.pdbx_strand_id
1 'polypeptide(L)'
;MSFFGRNRTVLRSVLFFIVLGTLPFYILLMAAWALAPDPSAVPETIATENPNATFTPLGGDITVTVTATMTPTSNATSTPLSNLDPTPWQYIPPSFPTYTPFVFPTDTPAPTLTSGPGDSDGDGLTDDVDQCPNEWGTVNGCHDDDADGIPDHSDQCPSAAGPASNNGCPQQTDSDGDGVPDSSDQCPNQAGSAAMNGCPDSDGDGVPDNQDACPSTAGPASNGGCPTQNDSDGDGVPDSSDQCPNQSGPANNNGCPVEADSDGDGVPNSIDQCPNQAGPASNNGCPEGETDSDGDGIPDSSDQCPNEFGIPLLNGCPEVGDTDEDGVPDDIDECPLQAGPGSNDGCPVVDSSSESSSDTDASEGDTSGETGGDTSSQAGSETSNDSGG
;
A
#
# COMPACT_ATOMS: atom_id res chain seq x y z
N MET A 1 10.33 28.11 37.57
CA MET A 1 10.35 28.39 36.11
C MET A 1 11.79 28.37 35.62
N SER A 2 12.28 27.24 35.08
CA SER A 2 13.46 27.14 34.20
C SER A 2 13.78 25.66 33.89
N PHE A 3 12.98 25.01 33.04
CA PHE A 3 13.30 23.68 32.50
C PHE A 3 12.57 23.44 31.16
N PHE A 4 12.75 24.32 30.16
CA PHE A 4 12.16 24.10 28.82
C PHE A 4 13.04 24.58 27.65
N GLY A 5 14.34 24.79 27.87
CA GLY A 5 15.26 25.35 26.86
C GLY A 5 16.10 24.35 26.05
N ARG A 6 16.19 23.08 26.44
CA ARG A 6 17.20 22.14 25.90
C ARG A 6 16.72 21.18 24.81
N ASN A 7 15.41 20.99 24.63
CA ASN A 7 14.86 20.00 23.67
C ASN A 7 14.56 20.51 22.26
N ARG A 8 14.51 21.83 22.05
CA ARG A 8 14.16 22.39 20.73
C ARG A 8 15.29 22.29 19.70
N THR A 9 16.55 22.28 20.15
CA THR A 9 17.72 22.21 19.26
C THR A 9 17.95 20.78 18.78
N VAL A 10 17.75 19.78 19.64
CA VAL A 10 17.89 18.36 19.28
C VAL A 10 16.80 17.95 18.28
N LEU A 11 15.55 18.36 18.51
CA LEU A 11 14.45 18.03 17.60
C LEU A 11 14.63 18.66 16.20
N ARG A 12 15.17 19.88 16.12
CA ARG A 12 15.47 20.54 14.84
C ARG A 12 16.60 19.87 14.09
N SER A 13 17.64 19.40 14.79
CA SER A 13 18.73 18.63 14.17
C SER A 13 18.22 17.28 13.66
N VAL A 14 17.41 16.56 14.44
CA VAL A 14 16.84 15.26 14.01
C VAL A 14 15.94 15.42 12.79
N LEU A 15 15.04 16.42 12.77
CA LEU A 15 14.20 16.68 11.59
C LEU A 15 15.03 17.04 10.35
N PHE A 16 16.12 17.80 10.53
CA PHE A 16 17.00 18.20 9.42
C PHE A 16 17.73 17.00 8.81
N PHE A 17 18.16 16.04 9.62
CA PHE A 17 18.80 14.80 9.12
C PHE A 17 17.79 13.84 8.47
N ILE A 18 16.55 13.77 8.97
CA ILE A 18 15.49 12.98 8.34
C ILE A 18 15.16 13.54 6.95
N VAL A 19 15.00 14.86 6.83
CA VAL A 19 14.68 15.51 5.54
C VAL A 19 15.83 15.39 4.54
N LEU A 20 17.09 15.49 4.98
CA LEU A 20 18.25 15.28 4.09
C LEU A 20 18.43 13.82 3.67
N GLY A 21 18.02 12.86 4.50
CA GLY A 21 18.11 11.43 4.20
C GLY A 21 17.04 10.94 3.22
N THR A 22 15.82 11.51 3.26
CA THR A 22 14.69 11.07 2.43
C THR A 22 14.55 11.81 1.11
N LEU A 23 15.06 13.04 1.00
CA LEU A 23 15.07 13.81 -0.25
C LEU A 23 15.71 13.07 -1.45
N PRO A 24 16.91 12.44 -1.34
CA PRO A 24 17.53 11.76 -2.47
C PRO A 24 16.75 10.52 -2.91
N PHE A 25 16.09 9.82 -1.98
CA PHE A 25 15.19 8.71 -2.31
C PHE A 25 13.96 9.18 -3.08
N TYR A 26 13.38 10.31 -2.68
CA TYR A 26 12.21 10.89 -3.37
C TYR A 26 12.56 11.37 -4.78
N ILE A 27 13.74 11.97 -4.97
CA ILE A 27 14.23 12.41 -6.29
C ILE A 27 14.50 11.20 -7.21
N LEU A 28 15.04 10.10 -6.68
CA LEU A 28 15.23 8.85 -7.44
C LEU A 28 13.90 8.20 -7.82
N LEU A 29 12.89 8.24 -6.94
CA LEU A 29 11.56 7.71 -7.23
C LEU A 29 10.85 8.51 -8.34
N MET A 30 10.96 9.84 -8.31
CA MET A 30 10.38 10.72 -9.33
C MET A 30 11.11 10.58 -10.68
N ALA A 31 12.43 10.37 -10.68
CA ALA A 31 13.19 10.10 -11.90
C ALA A 31 12.86 8.73 -12.51
N ALA A 32 12.55 7.72 -11.69
CA ALA A 32 12.13 6.41 -12.16
C ALA A 32 10.73 6.43 -12.80
N TRP A 33 9.82 7.27 -12.29
CA TRP A 33 8.48 7.44 -12.86
C TRP A 33 8.52 8.17 -14.22
N ALA A 34 9.42 9.14 -14.39
CA ALA A 34 9.59 9.89 -15.65
C ALA A 34 10.25 9.10 -16.79
N LEU A 35 10.81 7.92 -16.51
CA LEU A 35 11.47 7.05 -17.50
C LEU A 35 10.68 5.76 -17.78
N ALA A 36 9.51 5.58 -17.17
CA ALA A 36 8.65 4.45 -17.46
C ALA A 36 8.06 4.60 -18.89
N PRO A 37 8.27 3.62 -19.78
CA PRO A 37 7.69 3.67 -21.12
C PRO A 37 6.16 3.56 -21.03
N ASP A 38 5.48 4.44 -21.78
CA ASP A 38 4.03 4.49 -21.91
C ASP A 38 3.46 3.13 -22.36
N PRO A 39 2.56 2.49 -21.58
CA PRO A 39 1.96 1.20 -21.94
C PRO A 39 0.99 1.28 -23.13
N SER A 40 0.79 2.45 -23.75
CA SER A 40 -0.17 2.67 -24.84
C SER A 40 0.44 2.58 -26.25
N ALA A 41 1.75 2.36 -26.39
CA ALA A 41 2.41 2.30 -27.69
C ALA A 41 2.24 0.92 -28.37
N VAL A 42 1.16 0.78 -29.16
CA VAL A 42 0.98 -0.31 -30.13
C VAL A 42 1.99 -0.17 -31.28
N PRO A 43 2.70 -1.23 -31.70
CA PRO A 43 3.65 -1.14 -32.80
C PRO A 43 2.92 -1.14 -34.15
N GLU A 44 3.02 -0.04 -34.89
CA GLU A 44 2.65 0.00 -36.30
C GLU A 44 3.56 -0.94 -37.11
N THR A 45 2.93 -1.95 -37.72
CA THR A 45 3.56 -2.80 -38.72
C THR A 45 3.84 -2.01 -39.99
N ILE A 46 5.13 -1.82 -40.29
CA ILE A 46 5.62 -1.25 -41.54
C ILE A 46 5.33 -2.23 -42.68
N ALA A 47 4.33 -1.92 -43.50
CA ALA A 47 4.22 -2.47 -44.84
C ALA A 47 5.12 -1.63 -45.78
N THR A 48 6.08 -2.31 -46.39
CA THR A 48 6.94 -1.81 -47.44
C THR A 48 6.13 -1.52 -48.71
N GLU A 49 6.10 -0.26 -49.15
CA GLU A 49 5.71 0.12 -50.51
C GLU A 49 6.85 0.93 -51.16
N ASN A 50 7.19 0.51 -52.36
CA ASN A 50 8.26 0.98 -53.24
C ASN A 50 7.87 2.33 -53.88
N PRO A 51 8.84 3.17 -54.32
CA PRO A 51 8.64 4.59 -54.57
C PRO A 51 8.14 4.81 -56.00
N ASN A 52 7.37 5.89 -56.20
CA ASN A 52 7.57 6.89 -57.26
C ASN A 52 6.26 7.66 -57.47
N ALA A 53 6.20 8.90 -56.99
CA ALA A 53 5.21 9.86 -57.47
C ALA A 53 5.83 11.25 -57.50
N THR A 54 6.36 11.59 -58.68
CA THR A 54 6.79 12.93 -59.05
C THR A 54 5.56 13.80 -59.33
N PHE A 55 5.56 15.04 -58.81
CA PHE A 55 4.53 16.05 -59.00
C PHE A 55 4.46 16.61 -60.45
N THR A 56 3.27 17.15 -60.78
CA THR A 56 2.88 18.25 -61.72
C THR A 56 1.84 17.85 -62.79
N PRO A 57 1.06 18.78 -63.38
CA PRO A 57 -0.12 19.41 -62.75
C PRO A 57 -1.40 19.37 -63.64
N LEU A 58 -2.54 19.65 -62.98
CA LEU A 58 -3.83 20.20 -63.46
C LEU A 58 -4.16 20.21 -64.97
N GLY A 59 -5.24 19.50 -65.32
CA GLY A 59 -6.12 19.84 -66.45
C GLY A 59 -6.52 18.64 -67.31
N GLY A 60 -7.73 18.09 -67.09
CA GLY A 60 -8.36 17.17 -68.05
C GLY A 60 -9.45 16.29 -67.43
N ASP A 61 -10.71 16.58 -67.77
CA ASP A 61 -11.88 15.76 -67.45
C ASP A 61 -11.73 14.33 -68.00
N ILE A 62 -11.94 13.32 -67.15
CA ILE A 62 -12.19 11.94 -67.59
C ILE A 62 -13.29 11.32 -66.73
N THR A 63 -14.42 11.06 -67.36
CA THR A 63 -15.49 10.18 -66.86
C THR A 63 -14.98 8.75 -66.71
N VAL A 64 -15.11 8.16 -65.51
CA VAL A 64 -14.82 6.74 -65.27
C VAL A 64 -16.10 6.02 -64.87
N THR A 65 -16.51 5.06 -65.71
CA THR A 65 -17.54 4.07 -65.43
C THR A 65 -16.95 3.00 -64.50
N VAL A 66 -17.54 2.82 -63.31
CA VAL A 66 -17.14 1.75 -62.38
C VAL A 66 -18.14 0.60 -62.47
N THR A 67 -17.67 -0.55 -62.94
CA THR A 67 -18.41 -1.83 -62.87
C THR A 67 -18.02 -2.53 -61.57
N ALA A 68 -18.94 -2.64 -60.62
CA ALA A 68 -18.74 -3.41 -59.39
C ALA A 68 -19.37 -4.80 -59.53
N THR A 69 -18.55 -5.84 -59.42
CA THR A 69 -18.98 -7.24 -59.27
C THR A 69 -18.95 -7.58 -57.78
N MET A 70 -20.12 -7.84 -57.18
CA MET A 70 -20.22 -8.36 -55.80
C MET A 70 -20.67 -9.83 -55.82
N THR A 71 -19.90 -10.69 -55.16
CA THR A 71 -20.27 -12.08 -54.81
C THR A 71 -20.91 -12.12 -53.42
N PRO A 72 -21.96 -12.93 -53.18
CA PRO A 72 -22.70 -12.91 -51.91
C PRO A 72 -22.21 -13.98 -50.93
N THR A 73 -22.24 -13.65 -49.63
CA THR A 73 -22.30 -14.65 -48.55
C THR A 73 -23.51 -14.32 -47.67
N SER A 74 -24.43 -15.27 -47.62
CA SER A 74 -25.68 -15.29 -46.85
C SER A 74 -25.44 -15.29 -45.34
N ASN A 75 -26.23 -14.53 -44.57
CA ASN A 75 -27.30 -15.07 -43.70
C ASN A 75 -27.94 -13.93 -42.87
N ALA A 76 -29.20 -13.59 -43.14
CA ALA A 76 -30.04 -12.90 -42.16
C ALA A 76 -31.53 -13.15 -42.46
N THR A 77 -32.21 -13.63 -41.42
CA THR A 77 -33.59 -14.08 -41.32
C THR A 77 -34.61 -12.95 -41.54
N SER A 78 -35.66 -13.24 -42.29
CA SER A 78 -36.76 -12.33 -42.62
C SER A 78 -37.83 -12.26 -41.51
N THR A 79 -38.31 -11.04 -41.25
CA THR A 79 -39.67 -10.77 -40.75
C THR A 79 -40.33 -9.78 -41.73
N PRO A 80 -41.62 -9.93 -42.09
CA PRO A 80 -42.25 -9.07 -43.09
C PRO A 80 -43.01 -7.91 -42.43
N LEU A 81 -42.74 -6.70 -42.87
CA LEU A 81 -43.62 -5.55 -42.68
C LEU A 81 -44.07 -5.02 -44.05
N SER A 82 -45.30 -5.39 -44.39
CA SER A 82 -46.37 -4.60 -45.00
C SER A 82 -46.02 -3.42 -45.91
N ASN A 83 -46.34 -3.62 -47.19
CA ASN A 83 -46.79 -2.67 -48.22
C ASN A 83 -46.89 -1.17 -47.84
N LEU A 84 -46.09 -0.35 -48.53
CA LEU A 84 -46.47 1.01 -48.92
C LEU A 84 -46.26 1.21 -50.42
N ASP A 85 -47.29 1.76 -51.05
CA ASP A 85 -47.50 2.06 -52.47
C ASP A 85 -46.47 3.08 -53.01
N PRO A 86 -45.94 2.93 -54.24
CA PRO A 86 -45.08 3.96 -54.84
C PRO A 86 -45.91 5.06 -55.51
N THR A 87 -45.81 6.31 -55.02
CA THR A 87 -46.24 7.49 -55.79
C THR A 87 -45.14 7.93 -56.77
N PRO A 88 -45.47 8.35 -58.00
CA PRO A 88 -44.49 8.82 -58.97
C PRO A 88 -44.31 10.33 -58.82
N TRP A 89 -43.18 10.78 -58.26
CA TRP A 89 -42.75 12.16 -58.41
C TRP A 89 -41.59 12.24 -59.39
N GLN A 90 -41.95 12.71 -60.58
CA GLN A 90 -41.10 12.98 -61.73
C GLN A 90 -40.20 14.18 -61.38
N TYR A 91 -38.90 13.97 -61.32
CA TYR A 91 -37.91 15.04 -61.16
C TYR A 91 -37.90 15.92 -62.41
N ILE A 92 -38.30 17.20 -62.26
CA ILE A 92 -38.15 18.24 -63.28
C ILE A 92 -36.91 19.06 -62.90
N PRO A 93 -35.84 19.11 -63.72
CA PRO A 93 -34.70 19.97 -63.43
C PRO A 93 -35.09 21.45 -63.55
N PRO A 94 -34.58 22.35 -62.69
CA PRO A 94 -34.90 23.76 -62.77
C PRO A 94 -34.30 24.37 -64.04
N SER A 95 -35.15 25.02 -64.83
CA SER A 95 -34.74 25.89 -65.92
C SER A 95 -34.12 27.17 -65.33
N PHE A 96 -32.82 27.36 -65.52
CA PHE A 96 -32.17 28.63 -65.22
C PHE A 96 -32.70 29.74 -66.14
N PRO A 97 -33.20 30.88 -65.61
CA PRO A 97 -33.54 32.01 -66.45
C PRO A 97 -32.26 32.63 -67.00
N THR A 98 -32.19 32.84 -68.31
CA THR A 98 -31.14 33.62 -68.96
C THR A 98 -31.20 35.05 -68.47
N TYR A 99 -30.22 35.46 -67.66
CA TYR A 99 -30.01 36.83 -67.20
C TYR A 99 -29.69 37.73 -68.41
N THR A 100 -30.60 38.62 -68.76
CA THR A 100 -30.27 39.81 -69.56
C THR A 100 -29.55 40.80 -68.63
N PRO A 101 -28.39 41.35 -69.02
CA PRO A 101 -27.71 42.34 -68.18
C PRO A 101 -28.59 43.59 -68.05
N PHE A 102 -29.06 43.84 -66.84
CA PHE A 102 -29.80 45.04 -66.48
C PHE A 102 -28.79 46.19 -66.35
N VAL A 103 -28.83 47.13 -67.29
CA VAL A 103 -28.03 48.34 -67.24
C VAL A 103 -28.70 49.29 -66.26
N PHE A 104 -28.08 49.53 -65.11
CA PHE A 104 -28.55 50.55 -64.16
C PHE A 104 -28.36 51.95 -64.77
N PRO A 105 -29.38 52.80 -64.83
CA PRO A 105 -29.20 54.21 -65.14
C PRO A 105 -28.46 54.89 -63.98
N THR A 106 -27.24 55.39 -64.24
CA THR A 106 -26.33 55.99 -63.26
C THR A 106 -26.64 57.45 -62.90
N ASP A 107 -27.86 57.94 -63.10
CA ASP A 107 -28.21 59.36 -62.88
C ASP A 107 -29.38 59.56 -61.90
N THR A 108 -29.60 58.63 -60.97
CA THR A 108 -30.40 58.96 -59.78
C THR A 108 -29.43 59.48 -58.72
N PRO A 109 -29.48 60.76 -58.33
CA PRO A 109 -28.68 61.21 -57.19
C PRO A 109 -29.01 60.33 -55.99
N ALA A 110 -27.98 59.89 -55.27
CA ALA A 110 -28.14 59.15 -54.02
C ALA A 110 -29.20 59.87 -53.16
N PRO A 111 -30.15 59.15 -52.52
CA PRO A 111 -31.08 59.78 -51.61
C PRO A 111 -30.26 60.55 -50.60
N THR A 112 -30.37 61.87 -50.64
CA THR A 112 -29.81 62.73 -49.61
C THR A 112 -30.58 62.38 -48.36
N LEU A 113 -29.94 61.67 -47.43
CA LEU A 113 -30.37 61.49 -46.04
C LEU A 113 -30.42 62.87 -45.39
N THR A 114 -31.41 63.66 -45.73
CA THR A 114 -31.76 64.86 -44.97
C THR A 114 -32.59 64.34 -43.82
N SER A 115 -32.03 64.37 -42.61
CA SER A 115 -32.77 64.16 -41.37
C SER A 115 -34.07 64.95 -41.44
N GLY A 116 -35.17 64.20 -41.55
CA GLY A 116 -36.49 64.81 -41.55
C GLY A 116 -36.69 65.55 -40.23
N PRO A 117 -37.56 66.58 -40.17
CA PRO A 117 -37.95 67.12 -38.88
C PRO A 117 -38.57 65.99 -38.03
N GLY A 118 -37.87 65.59 -36.96
CA GLY A 118 -38.25 64.48 -36.07
C GLY A 118 -37.58 63.14 -36.36
N ASP A 119 -36.35 63.13 -36.86
CA ASP A 119 -35.44 61.97 -36.96
C ASP A 119 -34.09 62.43 -36.40
N SER A 120 -33.87 62.15 -35.11
CA SER A 120 -32.84 62.78 -34.27
C SER A 120 -31.44 62.19 -34.46
N ASP A 121 -31.32 60.91 -34.81
CA ASP A 121 -30.04 60.24 -35.09
C ASP A 121 -29.80 59.96 -36.59
N GLY A 122 -30.79 60.17 -37.44
CA GLY A 122 -30.65 60.10 -38.89
C GLY A 122 -30.58 58.68 -39.43
N ASP A 123 -31.11 57.69 -38.72
CA ASP A 123 -31.10 56.29 -39.13
C ASP A 123 -32.20 55.95 -40.16
N GLY A 124 -33.13 56.89 -40.39
CA GLY A 124 -34.21 56.79 -41.34
C GLY A 124 -35.56 56.41 -40.74
N LEU A 125 -35.66 56.26 -39.41
CA LEU A 125 -36.91 56.20 -38.65
C LEU A 125 -37.17 57.54 -37.95
N THR A 126 -38.44 57.92 -37.81
CA THR A 126 -38.79 59.13 -37.07
C THR A 126 -38.89 58.84 -35.57
N ASP A 127 -38.57 59.82 -34.72
CA ASP A 127 -38.52 59.72 -33.26
C ASP A 127 -39.80 59.14 -32.61
N ASP A 128 -40.95 59.20 -33.30
CA ASP A 128 -42.23 58.67 -32.82
C ASP A 128 -42.44 57.17 -33.10
N VAL A 129 -41.67 56.59 -34.02
CA VAL A 129 -41.68 55.15 -34.36
C VAL A 129 -40.37 54.44 -34.03
N ASP A 130 -39.32 55.21 -33.72
CA ASP A 130 -38.01 54.75 -33.32
C ASP A 130 -37.99 54.32 -31.83
N GLN A 131 -37.46 53.12 -31.56
CA GLN A 131 -37.32 52.60 -30.20
C GLN A 131 -36.09 53.16 -29.48
N CYS A 132 -35.10 53.65 -30.22
CA CYS A 132 -33.91 54.29 -29.70
C CYS A 132 -33.63 55.65 -30.40
N PRO A 133 -34.48 56.70 -30.20
CA PRO A 133 -34.47 57.95 -30.99
C PRO A 133 -33.21 58.83 -30.97
N ASN A 134 -32.12 58.41 -30.32
CA ASN A 134 -30.87 59.18 -30.30
C ASN A 134 -29.66 58.28 -30.58
N GLU A 135 -29.90 57.06 -31.03
CA GLU A 135 -28.90 56.03 -31.25
C GLU A 135 -29.14 55.40 -32.62
N TRP A 136 -28.22 55.63 -33.54
CA TRP A 136 -28.36 55.07 -34.88
C TRP A 136 -28.49 53.54 -34.86
N GLY A 137 -29.54 53.02 -35.49
CA GLY A 137 -29.86 51.61 -35.47
C GLY A 137 -30.46 51.04 -36.75
N THR A 138 -30.44 49.71 -36.87
CA THR A 138 -31.09 49.00 -37.99
C THR A 138 -32.30 48.18 -37.56
N VAL A 139 -32.42 47.86 -36.27
CA VAL A 139 -33.50 47.03 -35.73
C VAL A 139 -34.45 47.90 -34.92
N ASN A 140 -35.56 48.31 -35.55
CA ASN A 140 -36.53 49.26 -34.98
C ASN A 140 -35.90 50.57 -34.46
N GLY A 141 -34.79 50.97 -35.09
CA GLY A 141 -34.03 52.17 -34.77
C GLY A 141 -33.01 52.01 -33.65
N CYS A 142 -32.75 50.78 -33.20
CA CYS A 142 -31.72 50.50 -32.21
C CYS A 142 -30.50 49.78 -32.82
N HIS A 143 -29.34 49.98 -32.20
CA HIS A 143 -28.09 49.31 -32.55
C HIS A 143 -28.19 47.80 -32.29
N ASP A 144 -27.54 47.03 -33.17
CA ASP A 144 -27.47 45.56 -33.17
C ASP A 144 -26.09 45.20 -33.77
N ASP A 145 -25.09 44.95 -32.91
CA ASP A 145 -23.68 44.77 -33.30
C ASP A 145 -23.42 43.41 -33.98
N ASP A 146 -24.15 42.36 -33.60
CA ASP A 146 -23.98 41.02 -34.16
C ASP A 146 -25.01 40.62 -35.24
N ALA A 147 -26.00 41.48 -35.46
CA ALA A 147 -27.02 41.39 -36.51
C ALA A 147 -27.92 40.15 -36.41
N ASP A 148 -28.23 39.69 -35.21
CA ASP A 148 -29.14 38.57 -34.97
C ASP A 148 -30.63 38.98 -34.96
N GLY A 149 -30.91 40.28 -35.02
CA GLY A 149 -32.24 40.87 -35.02
C GLY A 149 -32.78 41.23 -33.64
N ILE A 150 -31.94 41.16 -32.59
CA ILE A 150 -32.22 41.63 -31.24
C ILE A 150 -31.33 42.83 -30.96
N PRO A 151 -31.89 44.01 -30.62
CA PRO A 151 -31.05 45.16 -30.31
C PRO A 151 -30.16 44.93 -29.09
N ASP A 152 -28.95 45.50 -29.08
CA ASP A 152 -27.93 45.34 -28.01
C ASP A 152 -28.48 45.53 -26.59
N HIS A 153 -29.38 46.50 -26.40
CA HIS A 153 -29.96 46.80 -25.09
C HIS A 153 -30.93 45.72 -24.58
N SER A 154 -31.38 44.84 -25.49
CA SER A 154 -32.24 43.68 -25.24
C SER A 154 -31.53 42.35 -25.45
N ASP A 155 -30.26 42.37 -25.84
CA ASP A 155 -29.43 41.20 -26.10
C ASP A 155 -28.57 40.83 -24.87
N GLN A 156 -28.57 39.54 -24.49
CA GLN A 156 -27.70 39.06 -23.41
C GLN A 156 -26.25 38.82 -23.84
N CYS A 157 -26.03 38.66 -25.14
CA CYS A 157 -24.75 38.45 -25.78
C CYS A 157 -24.57 39.39 -27.00
N PRO A 158 -24.51 40.74 -26.82
CA PRO A 158 -24.58 41.71 -27.92
C PRO A 158 -23.54 41.60 -29.04
N SER A 159 -22.50 40.79 -28.85
CA SER A 159 -21.41 40.60 -29.80
C SER A 159 -21.38 39.19 -30.41
N ALA A 160 -22.38 38.36 -30.15
CA ALA A 160 -22.41 36.96 -30.53
C ALA A 160 -23.82 36.48 -30.85
N ALA A 161 -24.14 36.49 -32.14
CA ALA A 161 -25.48 36.21 -32.65
C ALA A 161 -26.14 34.94 -32.07
N GLY A 162 -27.40 35.08 -31.66
CA GLY A 162 -28.20 34.01 -31.10
C GLY A 162 -29.68 34.07 -31.51
N PRO A 163 -30.45 33.01 -31.25
CA PRO A 163 -31.88 33.08 -31.45
C PRO A 163 -32.56 33.86 -30.33
N ALA A 164 -33.68 34.52 -30.63
CA ALA A 164 -34.54 35.15 -29.62
C ALA A 164 -35.03 34.19 -28.54
N SER A 165 -35.10 32.87 -28.82
CA SER A 165 -35.41 31.85 -27.81
C SER A 165 -34.36 31.73 -26.72
N ASN A 166 -33.13 32.21 -26.97
CA ASN A 166 -32.01 32.23 -26.03
C ASN A 166 -31.53 33.66 -25.74
N ASN A 167 -32.43 34.66 -25.88
CA ASN A 167 -32.16 36.08 -25.60
C ASN A 167 -30.90 36.63 -26.29
N GLY A 168 -30.68 36.26 -27.56
CA GLY A 168 -29.55 36.73 -28.36
C GLY A 168 -28.24 36.01 -28.11
N CYS A 169 -28.20 35.04 -27.19
CA CYS A 169 -27.01 34.25 -26.96
C CYS A 169 -26.89 33.05 -27.89
N PRO A 170 -25.67 32.68 -28.32
CA PRO A 170 -25.44 31.47 -29.10
C PRO A 170 -25.95 30.24 -28.35
N GLN A 171 -26.64 29.36 -29.06
CA GLN A 171 -27.11 28.10 -28.50
C GLN A 171 -25.88 27.25 -28.13
N GLN A 172 -25.73 26.94 -26.84
CA GLN A 172 -24.63 26.12 -26.36
C GLN A 172 -24.85 24.66 -26.76
N THR A 173 -23.80 23.98 -27.21
CA THR A 173 -23.87 22.55 -27.48
C THR A 173 -24.15 21.78 -26.19
N ASP A 174 -25.07 20.84 -26.28
CA ASP A 174 -25.43 19.87 -25.25
C ASP A 174 -25.52 18.52 -25.97
N SER A 175 -24.39 17.81 -25.97
CA SER A 175 -24.14 16.67 -26.85
C SER A 175 -24.92 15.42 -26.43
N ASP A 176 -25.26 15.28 -25.15
CA ASP A 176 -26.08 14.17 -24.64
C ASP A 176 -27.52 14.55 -24.27
N GLY A 177 -27.85 15.84 -24.24
CA GLY A 177 -29.20 16.36 -24.09
C GLY A 177 -29.71 16.31 -22.65
N ASP A 178 -28.83 16.34 -21.66
CA ASP A 178 -29.21 16.30 -20.24
C ASP A 178 -29.57 17.68 -19.64
N GLY A 179 -29.38 18.74 -20.43
CA GLY A 179 -29.66 20.13 -20.04
C GLY A 179 -28.47 20.85 -19.38
N VAL A 180 -27.31 20.21 -19.26
CA VAL A 180 -26.03 20.82 -18.89
C VAL A 180 -25.22 21.06 -20.17
N PRO A 181 -24.85 22.31 -20.49
CA PRO A 181 -24.03 22.58 -21.68
C PRO A 181 -22.68 21.87 -21.63
N ASP A 182 -22.16 21.40 -22.77
CA ASP A 182 -20.86 20.71 -22.91
C ASP A 182 -19.70 21.46 -22.25
N SER A 183 -19.78 22.79 -22.17
CA SER A 183 -18.77 23.64 -21.55
C SER A 183 -18.73 23.58 -20.01
N SER A 184 -19.83 23.13 -19.41
CA SER A 184 -20.04 23.00 -17.95
C SER A 184 -20.27 21.54 -17.53
N ASP A 185 -20.40 20.63 -18.49
CA ASP A 185 -20.59 19.21 -18.29
C ASP A 185 -19.26 18.47 -18.09
N GLN A 186 -19.16 17.69 -17.02
CA GLN A 186 -18.01 16.83 -16.72
C GLN A 186 -18.04 15.51 -17.50
N CYS A 187 -19.20 15.16 -18.07
CA CYS A 187 -19.46 13.97 -18.86
C CYS A 187 -20.23 14.29 -20.16
N PRO A 188 -19.70 15.09 -21.12
CA PRO A 188 -20.45 15.65 -22.26
C PRO A 188 -21.08 14.66 -23.26
N ASN A 189 -20.94 13.36 -23.06
CA ASN A 189 -21.52 12.33 -23.93
C ASN A 189 -22.32 11.29 -23.13
N GLN A 190 -22.60 11.56 -21.86
CA GLN A 190 -23.29 10.66 -20.95
C GLN A 190 -24.25 11.45 -20.07
N ALA A 191 -25.51 11.44 -20.47
CA ALA A 191 -26.54 12.21 -19.79
C ALA A 191 -26.55 11.94 -18.28
N GLY A 192 -26.38 13.01 -17.52
CA GLY A 192 -26.37 12.99 -16.08
C GLY A 192 -27.38 13.94 -15.48
N SER A 193 -27.11 14.34 -14.25
CA SER A 193 -27.91 15.36 -13.58
C SER A 193 -27.09 16.63 -13.38
N ALA A 194 -27.76 17.79 -13.41
CA ALA A 194 -27.11 19.05 -13.08
C ALA A 194 -26.51 19.08 -11.66
N ALA A 195 -27.03 18.27 -10.72
CA ALA A 195 -26.46 18.12 -9.38
C ALA A 195 -25.08 17.45 -9.39
N MET A 196 -24.83 16.60 -10.40
CA MET A 196 -23.57 15.89 -10.64
C MET A 196 -22.74 16.51 -11.78
N ASN A 197 -23.00 17.78 -12.12
CA ASN A 197 -22.36 18.49 -13.22
C ASN A 197 -22.42 17.72 -14.56
N GLY A 198 -23.58 17.16 -14.86
CA GLY A 198 -23.86 16.44 -16.11
C GLY A 198 -23.36 14.99 -16.14
N CYS A 199 -22.82 14.46 -15.04
CA CYS A 199 -22.45 13.05 -14.96
C CYS A 199 -23.56 12.14 -14.41
N PRO A 200 -23.65 10.88 -14.87
CA PRO A 200 -24.53 9.88 -14.30
C PRO A 200 -24.04 9.42 -12.92
N ASP A 201 -24.98 8.91 -12.12
CA ASP A 201 -24.77 8.26 -10.81
C ASP A 201 -25.65 6.99 -10.81
N SER A 202 -25.04 5.87 -11.18
CA SER A 202 -25.73 4.64 -11.54
C SER A 202 -26.31 3.89 -10.34
N ASP A 203 -25.70 4.00 -9.17
CA ASP A 203 -26.17 3.36 -7.94
C ASP A 203 -26.80 4.32 -6.92
N GLY A 204 -26.72 5.62 -7.16
CA GLY A 204 -27.43 6.65 -6.41
C GLY A 204 -26.82 6.95 -5.05
N ASP A 205 -25.52 6.72 -4.87
CA ASP A 205 -24.82 6.92 -3.61
C ASP A 205 -24.33 8.37 -3.38
N GLY A 206 -24.45 9.20 -4.41
CA GLY A 206 -24.04 10.59 -4.40
C GLY A 206 -22.63 10.86 -4.94
N VAL A 207 -21.93 9.85 -5.44
CA VAL A 207 -20.66 9.93 -6.17
C VAL A 207 -20.93 9.63 -7.65
N PRO A 208 -20.65 10.55 -8.59
CA PRO A 208 -20.89 10.29 -10.00
C PRO A 208 -19.99 9.16 -10.53
N ASP A 209 -20.46 8.42 -11.53
CA ASP A 209 -19.80 7.21 -12.09
C ASP A 209 -18.35 7.45 -12.52
N ASN A 210 -18.02 8.68 -12.93
CA ASN A 210 -16.65 9.06 -13.32
C ASN A 210 -15.67 9.23 -12.14
N GLN A 211 -16.20 9.29 -10.92
CA GLN A 211 -15.48 9.46 -9.65
C GLN A 211 -15.70 8.30 -8.68
N ASP A 212 -16.62 7.39 -9.00
CA ASP A 212 -16.93 6.21 -8.22
C ASP A 212 -16.02 5.03 -8.60
N ALA A 213 -15.35 4.44 -7.60
CA ALA A 213 -14.53 3.24 -7.78
C ALA A 213 -15.38 1.96 -7.90
N CYS A 214 -16.64 2.01 -7.49
CA CYS A 214 -17.63 0.95 -7.56
C CYS A 214 -18.98 1.43 -8.16
N PRO A 215 -19.07 1.87 -9.44
CA PRO A 215 -20.25 2.55 -10.06
C PRO A 215 -21.58 1.77 -10.13
N SER A 216 -21.64 0.59 -9.53
CA SER A 216 -22.82 -0.27 -9.53
C SER A 216 -23.19 -0.74 -8.13
N THR A 217 -22.51 -0.26 -7.09
CA THR A 217 -22.71 -0.69 -5.71
C THR A 217 -22.46 0.46 -4.75
N ALA A 218 -23.55 1.03 -4.26
CA ALA A 218 -23.53 2.22 -3.42
C ALA A 218 -22.59 2.12 -2.21
N GLY A 219 -21.83 3.19 -2.00
CA GLY A 219 -20.93 3.35 -0.86
C GLY A 219 -20.82 4.81 -0.40
N PRO A 220 -20.11 5.07 0.71
CA PRO A 220 -19.87 6.44 1.11
C PRO A 220 -18.78 7.07 0.24
N ALA A 221 -18.94 8.37 -0.05
CA ALA A 221 -17.90 9.18 -0.71
C ALA A 221 -16.53 9.12 0.00
N SER A 222 -16.51 8.91 1.32
CA SER A 222 -15.25 8.72 2.08
C SER A 222 -14.45 7.47 1.67
N ASN A 223 -15.12 6.50 1.04
CA ASN A 223 -14.53 5.27 0.51
C ASN A 223 -14.60 5.22 -1.03
N GLY A 224 -14.69 6.39 -1.68
CA GLY A 224 -14.71 6.50 -3.14
C GLY A 224 -15.90 5.83 -3.81
N GLY A 225 -17.08 5.88 -3.18
CA GLY A 225 -18.32 5.26 -3.67
C GLY A 225 -18.39 3.73 -3.50
N CYS A 226 -17.31 3.10 -2.98
CA CYS A 226 -17.36 1.68 -2.67
C CYS A 226 -17.96 1.38 -1.30
N PRO A 227 -18.71 0.27 -1.13
CA PRO A 227 -19.24 -0.14 0.16
C PRO A 227 -18.14 -0.27 1.21
N THR A 228 -18.40 0.22 2.41
CA THR A 228 -17.57 -0.15 3.56
C THR A 228 -17.72 -1.64 3.76
N GLN A 229 -16.62 -2.38 3.63
CA GLN A 229 -16.61 -3.78 4.02
C GLN A 229 -16.99 -3.86 5.50
N ASN A 230 -17.77 -4.87 5.89
CA ASN A 230 -18.06 -5.09 7.30
C ASN A 230 -16.74 -5.29 8.05
N ASP A 231 -16.64 -4.63 9.19
CA ASP A 231 -15.55 -4.72 10.15
C ASP A 231 -16.22 -4.74 11.52
N SER A 232 -16.54 -5.94 11.98
CA SER A 232 -17.45 -6.20 13.09
C SER A 232 -16.85 -5.83 14.45
N ASP A 233 -15.52 -5.78 14.58
CA ASP A 233 -14.83 -5.34 15.79
C ASP A 233 -14.12 -3.99 15.68
N GLY A 234 -13.99 -3.44 14.47
CA GLY A 234 -13.50 -2.09 14.20
C GLY A 234 -11.98 -1.97 14.27
N ASP A 235 -11.24 -3.05 14.01
CA ASP A 235 -9.77 -3.06 14.05
C ASP A 235 -9.09 -2.59 12.75
N GLY A 236 -9.88 -2.36 11.69
CA GLY A 236 -9.43 -1.90 10.38
C GLY A 236 -9.11 -3.04 9.40
N VAL A 237 -9.32 -4.30 9.76
CA VAL A 237 -9.27 -5.47 8.88
C VAL A 237 -10.71 -5.88 8.55
N PRO A 238 -11.11 -5.90 7.27
CA PRO A 238 -12.46 -6.35 6.89
C PRO A 238 -12.76 -7.78 7.37
N ASP A 239 -14.00 -8.07 7.78
CA ASP A 239 -14.49 -9.39 8.22
C ASP A 239 -14.13 -10.52 7.23
N SER A 240 -14.07 -10.21 5.92
CA SER A 240 -13.71 -11.17 4.88
C SER A 240 -12.23 -11.58 4.88
N SER A 241 -11.38 -10.79 5.52
CA SER A 241 -9.92 -10.94 5.61
C SER A 241 -9.42 -11.05 7.05
N ASP A 242 -10.31 -10.90 8.02
CA ASP A 242 -10.07 -11.06 9.45
C ASP A 242 -10.25 -12.52 9.88
N GLN A 243 -9.25 -13.07 10.56
CA GLN A 243 -9.28 -14.42 11.14
C GLN A 243 -10.06 -14.47 12.46
N CYS A 244 -10.26 -13.33 13.11
CA CYS A 244 -10.97 -13.15 14.36
C CYS A 244 -12.04 -12.04 14.28
N PRO A 245 -13.10 -12.14 13.43
CA PRO A 245 -14.06 -11.05 13.13
C PRO A 245 -14.85 -10.42 14.28
N ASN A 246 -14.62 -10.83 15.53
CA ASN A 246 -15.29 -10.27 16.70
C ASN A 246 -14.28 -9.93 17.82
N GLN A 247 -12.99 -9.87 17.51
CA GLN A 247 -11.92 -9.62 18.47
C GLN A 247 -10.80 -8.80 17.82
N SER A 248 -10.76 -7.51 18.14
CA SER A 248 -9.81 -6.59 17.52
C SER A 248 -8.35 -7.05 17.62
N GLY A 249 -7.65 -7.03 16.49
CA GLY A 249 -6.23 -7.34 16.38
C GLY A 249 -5.51 -6.43 15.40
N PRO A 250 -4.17 -6.50 15.33
CA PRO A 250 -3.45 -5.75 14.30
C PRO A 250 -3.50 -6.48 12.95
N ALA A 251 -3.48 -5.70 11.86
CA ALA A 251 -3.49 -6.23 10.50
C ALA A 251 -2.33 -7.19 10.18
N ASN A 252 -1.17 -7.03 10.84
CA ASN A 252 -0.03 -7.95 10.68
C ASN A 252 -0.25 -9.32 11.34
N ASN A 253 -1.29 -9.47 12.16
CA ASN A 253 -1.75 -10.71 12.76
C ASN A 253 -3.14 -11.11 12.23
N ASN A 254 -3.48 -10.68 11.01
CA ASN A 254 -4.75 -11.00 10.33
C ASN A 254 -6.00 -10.65 11.16
N GLY A 255 -5.99 -9.53 11.87
CA GLY A 255 -7.11 -9.08 12.69
C GLY A 255 -7.29 -9.85 14.01
N CYS A 256 -6.41 -10.81 14.32
CA CYS A 256 -6.46 -11.50 15.60
C CYS A 256 -5.67 -10.79 16.71
N PRO A 257 -6.12 -10.81 17.97
CA PRO A 257 -5.36 -10.27 19.09
C PRO A 257 -3.97 -10.90 19.17
N VAL A 258 -2.97 -10.09 19.51
CA VAL A 258 -1.65 -10.61 19.89
C VAL A 258 -1.76 -11.06 21.33
N GLU A 259 -1.51 -12.34 21.59
CA GLU A 259 -1.45 -12.87 22.95
C GLU A 259 -0.41 -12.08 23.77
N ALA A 260 -0.70 -11.83 25.04
CA ALA A 260 0.24 -11.13 25.90
C ALA A 260 1.52 -11.96 26.08
N ASP A 261 2.66 -11.31 25.94
CA ASP A 261 4.00 -11.86 26.14
C ASP A 261 4.74 -10.84 27.03
N SER A 262 4.85 -11.17 28.31
CA SER A 262 5.21 -10.21 29.36
C SER A 262 6.72 -9.98 29.46
N ASP A 263 7.56 -10.91 29.02
CA ASP A 263 9.01 -10.77 28.98
C ASP A 263 9.58 -10.67 27.56
N GLY A 264 8.78 -10.92 26.53
CA GLY A 264 9.12 -10.70 25.13
C GLY A 264 9.97 -11.82 24.53
N ASP A 265 9.88 -13.04 25.04
CA ASP A 265 10.68 -14.18 24.57
C ASP A 265 10.06 -14.92 23.36
N GLY A 266 8.84 -14.54 22.98
CA GLY A 266 8.09 -15.13 21.86
C GLY A 266 7.17 -16.30 22.25
N VAL A 267 7.09 -16.66 23.53
CA VAL A 267 6.16 -17.63 24.09
C VAL A 267 5.00 -16.87 24.78
N PRO A 268 3.75 -17.01 24.31
CA PRO A 268 2.61 -16.35 24.96
C PRO A 268 2.47 -16.70 26.44
N ASN A 269 2.11 -15.73 27.28
CA ASN A 269 1.87 -15.87 28.72
C ASN A 269 0.92 -17.03 29.08
N SER A 270 0.03 -17.42 28.16
CA SER A 270 -0.93 -18.52 28.35
C SER A 270 -0.27 -19.91 28.32
N ILE A 271 0.91 -20.03 27.69
CA ILE A 271 1.68 -21.27 27.57
C ILE A 271 3.13 -21.15 28.10
N ASP A 272 3.53 -19.96 28.56
CA ASP A 272 4.80 -19.68 29.22
C ASP A 272 4.76 -20.10 30.70
N GLN A 273 5.72 -20.93 31.11
CA GLN A 273 5.88 -21.37 32.50
C GLN A 273 6.58 -20.34 33.38
N CYS A 274 7.30 -19.38 32.78
CA CYS A 274 8.00 -18.30 33.43
C CYS A 274 7.64 -16.92 32.83
N PRO A 275 6.38 -16.43 32.91
CA PRO A 275 5.88 -15.22 32.20
C PRO A 275 6.57 -13.88 32.44
N ASN A 276 7.60 -13.83 33.29
CA ASN A 276 8.34 -12.61 33.58
C ASN A 276 9.87 -12.81 33.42
N GLN A 277 10.30 -13.93 32.82
CA GLN A 277 11.69 -14.28 32.68
C GLN A 277 11.93 -15.04 31.37
N ALA A 278 12.46 -14.31 30.38
CA ALA A 278 12.64 -14.80 29.04
C ALA A 278 13.41 -16.12 28.96
N GLY A 279 12.86 -17.06 28.18
CA GLY A 279 13.45 -18.34 27.87
C GLY A 279 13.17 -18.79 26.43
N PRO A 280 13.75 -19.90 25.98
CA PRO A 280 13.42 -20.43 24.67
C PRO A 280 12.09 -21.19 24.71
N ALA A 281 11.39 -21.19 23.57
CA ALA A 281 10.19 -22.01 23.37
C ALA A 281 10.41 -23.52 23.60
N SER A 282 11.65 -24.02 23.42
CA SER A 282 12.03 -25.41 23.74
C SER A 282 11.88 -25.75 25.23
N ASN A 283 11.95 -24.75 26.10
CA ASN A 283 11.82 -24.89 27.55
C ASN A 283 10.56 -24.18 28.09
N ASN A 284 9.51 -24.08 27.28
CA ASN A 284 8.22 -23.47 27.63
C ASN A 284 8.37 -22.04 28.20
N GLY A 285 9.26 -21.22 27.62
CA GLY A 285 9.47 -19.82 28.02
C GLY A 285 10.29 -19.64 29.30
N CYS A 286 10.69 -20.73 29.96
CA CYS A 286 11.63 -20.63 31.08
C CYS A 286 13.08 -20.56 30.62
N PRO A 287 13.96 -19.80 31.30
CA PRO A 287 15.38 -19.80 31.02
C PRO A 287 15.93 -21.22 31.03
N GLU A 288 16.81 -21.54 30.08
CA GLU A 288 17.62 -22.74 30.22
C GLU A 288 18.45 -22.56 31.50
N GLY A 289 18.32 -23.51 32.43
CA GLY A 289 19.19 -23.57 33.59
C GLY A 289 20.64 -23.64 33.11
N GLU A 290 21.56 -23.02 33.85
CA GLU A 290 22.98 -23.19 33.60
C GLU A 290 23.29 -24.70 33.56
N THR A 291 24.10 -25.14 32.59
CA THR A 291 24.45 -26.55 32.47
C THR A 291 25.19 -27.01 33.73
N ASP A 292 24.88 -28.22 34.18
CA ASP A 292 25.53 -28.90 35.32
C ASP A 292 25.87 -30.29 34.79
N SER A 293 27.06 -30.38 34.19
CA SER A 293 27.46 -31.49 33.31
C SER A 293 27.76 -32.77 34.09
N ASP A 294 28.12 -32.68 35.38
CA ASP A 294 28.32 -33.83 36.26
C ASP A 294 27.23 -34.04 37.32
N GLY A 295 26.32 -33.07 37.49
CA GLY A 295 25.14 -33.17 38.34
C GLY A 295 25.43 -32.98 39.83
N ASP A 296 26.50 -32.28 40.20
CA ASP A 296 26.87 -32.03 41.60
C ASP A 296 26.07 -30.88 42.26
N GLY A 297 25.26 -30.17 41.47
CA GLY A 297 24.43 -29.06 41.91
C GLY A 297 25.09 -27.68 41.80
N ILE A 298 26.28 -27.60 41.21
CA ILE A 298 27.00 -26.36 40.89
C ILE A 298 27.00 -26.18 39.37
N PRO A 299 26.53 -25.04 38.84
CA PRO A 299 26.61 -24.75 37.41
C PRO A 299 28.03 -24.83 36.83
N ASP A 300 28.20 -25.36 35.61
CA ASP A 300 29.47 -25.47 34.87
C ASP A 300 30.26 -24.14 34.82
N SER A 301 29.55 -23.00 34.82
CA SER A 301 30.15 -21.66 34.80
C SER A 301 30.78 -21.25 36.14
N SER A 302 30.35 -21.89 37.23
CA SER A 302 30.74 -21.67 38.62
C SER A 302 31.46 -22.86 39.24
N ASP A 303 31.57 -23.97 38.50
CA ASP A 303 32.27 -25.19 38.84
C ASP A 303 33.73 -25.13 38.36
N GLN A 304 34.68 -25.43 39.26
CA GLN A 304 36.10 -25.51 38.93
C GLN A 304 36.49 -26.82 38.23
N CYS A 305 35.68 -27.86 38.40
CA CYS A 305 35.83 -29.17 37.79
C CYS A 305 34.53 -29.60 37.08
N PRO A 306 34.05 -28.91 36.01
CA PRO A 306 32.71 -29.05 35.42
C PRO A 306 32.32 -30.43 34.83
N ASN A 307 33.15 -31.45 34.97
CA ASN A 307 32.85 -32.79 34.45
C ASN A 307 33.17 -33.88 35.50
N GLU A 308 33.41 -33.50 36.75
CA GLU A 308 33.76 -34.40 37.85
C GLU A 308 32.98 -34.03 39.11
N PHE A 309 32.02 -34.88 39.47
CA PHE A 309 31.14 -34.65 40.63
C PHE A 309 31.91 -34.23 41.89
N GLY A 310 31.66 -33.02 42.37
CA GLY A 310 32.31 -32.44 43.53
C GLY A 310 31.36 -32.06 44.66
N ILE A 311 31.86 -31.19 45.54
CA ILE A 311 31.07 -30.62 46.63
C ILE A 311 31.17 -29.09 46.65
N PRO A 312 30.14 -28.38 47.15
CA PRO A 312 30.15 -26.92 47.25
C PRO A 312 31.31 -26.33 48.05
N LEU A 313 31.88 -27.08 49.01
CA LEU A 313 33.01 -26.61 49.82
C LEU A 313 34.29 -26.46 48.98
N LEU A 314 34.44 -27.25 47.91
CA LEU A 314 35.61 -27.28 47.04
C LEU A 314 35.31 -26.73 45.64
N ASN A 315 34.30 -25.85 45.52
CA ASN A 315 33.86 -25.24 44.26
C ASN A 315 33.64 -26.24 43.12
N GLY A 316 33.07 -27.41 43.42
CA GLY A 316 32.71 -28.43 42.43
C GLY A 316 33.81 -29.41 42.08
N CYS A 317 34.96 -29.37 42.76
CA CYS A 317 35.95 -30.43 42.62
C CYS A 317 35.73 -31.60 43.62
N PRO A 318 36.09 -32.84 43.24
CA PRO A 318 36.05 -34.00 44.12
C PRO A 318 36.90 -33.82 45.39
N GLU A 319 36.51 -34.52 46.45
CA GLU A 319 37.37 -34.70 47.63
C GLU A 319 38.59 -35.52 47.21
N VAL A 320 39.76 -34.88 47.12
CA VAL A 320 41.03 -35.58 46.95
C VAL A 320 41.34 -36.31 48.26
N GLY A 321 41.50 -37.63 48.18
CA GLY A 321 41.80 -38.48 49.33
C GLY A 321 43.07 -38.03 50.05
N ASP A 322 43.10 -38.22 51.36
CA ASP A 322 44.24 -37.98 52.25
C ASP A 322 44.39 -39.27 53.06
N THR A 323 45.15 -40.22 52.50
CA THR A 323 45.18 -41.62 52.95
C THR A 323 45.82 -41.78 54.33
N ASP A 324 46.69 -40.85 54.75
CA ASP A 324 47.33 -40.86 56.06
C ASP A 324 46.85 -39.77 57.03
N GLU A 325 45.86 -38.98 56.59
CA GLU A 325 45.13 -37.96 57.37
C GLU A 325 46.05 -36.85 57.91
N ASP A 326 47.09 -36.46 57.15
CA ASP A 326 48.08 -35.46 57.55
C ASP A 326 47.71 -34.00 57.14
N GLY A 327 46.66 -33.87 56.33
CA GLY A 327 46.16 -32.61 55.80
C GLY A 327 46.75 -32.20 54.44
N VAL A 328 47.54 -33.06 53.80
CA VAL A 328 48.06 -32.95 52.44
C VAL A 328 47.37 -34.04 51.59
N PRO A 329 46.58 -33.67 50.57
CA PRO A 329 45.93 -34.68 49.72
C PRO A 329 46.92 -35.57 48.95
N ASP A 330 46.56 -36.84 48.75
CA ASP A 330 47.37 -37.92 48.14
C ASP A 330 47.98 -37.55 46.77
N ASP A 331 47.33 -36.67 46.01
CA ASP A 331 47.79 -36.24 44.68
C ASP A 331 48.89 -35.19 44.72
N ILE A 332 49.06 -34.50 45.86
CA ILE A 332 50.12 -33.53 46.13
C ILE A 332 50.99 -33.89 47.35
N ASP A 333 50.79 -35.08 47.91
CA ASP A 333 51.61 -35.68 48.96
C ASP A 333 52.71 -36.57 48.33
N GLU A 334 53.99 -36.27 48.61
CA GLU A 334 55.12 -37.10 48.17
C GLU A 334 55.21 -38.43 48.95
N CYS A 335 54.56 -38.53 50.11
CA CYS A 335 54.49 -39.68 51.00
C CYS A 335 53.04 -40.07 51.39
N PRO A 336 52.13 -40.44 50.45
CA PRO A 336 50.67 -40.63 50.69
C PRO A 336 50.23 -41.70 51.70
N LEU A 337 51.15 -42.41 52.33
CA LEU A 337 50.87 -43.46 53.31
C LEU A 337 51.53 -43.17 54.66
N GLN A 338 52.20 -42.04 54.80
CA GLN A 338 52.95 -41.68 55.99
C GLN A 338 52.88 -40.19 56.29
N ALA A 339 52.05 -39.87 57.27
CA ALA A 339 51.79 -38.51 57.69
C ALA A 339 53.05 -37.67 57.92
N GLY A 340 53.08 -36.52 57.26
CA GLY A 340 54.05 -35.45 57.40
C GLY A 340 53.38 -34.08 57.49
N PRO A 341 54.18 -33.00 57.59
CA PRO A 341 53.64 -31.67 57.47
C PRO A 341 53.60 -31.24 56.00
N GLY A 342 52.59 -30.46 55.61
CA GLY A 342 52.57 -29.81 54.29
C GLY A 342 53.75 -28.87 54.00
N SER A 343 54.57 -28.53 55.01
CA SER A 343 55.85 -27.83 54.79
C SER A 343 56.96 -28.71 54.20
N ASN A 344 56.76 -30.03 54.18
CA ASN A 344 57.68 -31.03 53.64
C ASN A 344 56.95 -31.95 52.66
N ASP A 345 55.99 -31.39 51.92
CA ASP A 345 55.23 -32.07 50.86
C ASP A 345 54.64 -33.42 51.33
N GLY A 346 54.07 -33.44 52.55
CA GLY A 346 53.44 -34.61 53.17
C GLY A 346 54.40 -35.69 53.69
N CYS A 347 55.71 -35.53 53.52
CA CYS A 347 56.69 -36.49 54.03
C CYS A 347 57.11 -36.25 55.49
N PRO A 348 57.41 -37.30 56.26
CA PRO A 348 57.88 -37.22 57.65
C PRO A 348 59.23 -36.51 57.76
N VAL A 349 59.39 -35.68 58.80
CA VAL A 349 60.66 -34.99 59.08
C VAL A 349 61.63 -35.98 59.76
N VAL A 350 62.71 -36.35 59.06
CA VAL A 350 63.73 -37.25 59.61
C VAL A 350 64.60 -36.54 60.67
N ASP A 351 64.27 -36.73 61.95
CA ASP A 351 65.10 -36.23 63.05
C ASP A 351 66.35 -37.11 63.22
N SER A 352 67.52 -36.53 62.94
CA SER A 352 68.82 -37.20 63.03
C SER A 352 69.31 -37.24 64.48
N SER A 353 68.71 -38.10 65.32
CA SER A 353 69.25 -38.41 66.65
C SER A 353 68.90 -39.79 67.21
N SER A 354 69.15 -40.86 66.45
CA SER A 354 69.51 -42.17 67.04
C SER A 354 70.22 -43.06 66.01
N GLU A 355 71.54 -42.99 65.98
CA GLU A 355 72.38 -43.92 65.22
C GLU A 355 72.54 -45.29 65.93
N SER A 356 72.84 -46.30 65.11
CA SER A 356 73.87 -47.33 65.35
C SER A 356 73.45 -48.71 65.88
N SER A 357 73.59 -49.68 64.96
CA SER A 357 74.30 -50.98 65.06
C SER A 357 73.78 -52.10 65.98
N SER A 358 73.59 -53.28 65.38
CA SER A 358 74.26 -54.59 65.67
C SER A 358 73.33 -55.75 65.29
N ASP A 359 73.64 -56.50 64.24
CA ASP A 359 74.28 -57.84 64.29
C ASP A 359 73.29 -59.03 64.31
N THR A 360 73.31 -59.75 63.18
CA THR A 360 73.29 -61.22 62.97
C THR A 360 72.52 -62.19 63.91
N ASP A 361 71.65 -62.97 63.27
CA ASP A 361 71.65 -64.45 63.16
C ASP A 361 70.46 -65.27 63.72
N ALA A 362 70.02 -66.17 62.83
CA ALA A 362 69.44 -67.51 63.00
C ALA A 362 68.14 -67.82 63.78
N SER A 363 67.35 -68.65 63.07
CA SER A 363 66.58 -69.83 63.55
C SER A 363 65.25 -69.57 64.27
N GLU A 364 64.21 -70.40 64.18
CA GLU A 364 63.73 -71.49 63.31
C GLU A 364 62.31 -71.82 63.83
N GLY A 365 61.43 -72.29 62.96
CA GLY A 365 60.27 -73.13 63.32
C GLY A 365 59.02 -72.41 63.85
N ASP A 366 57.81 -72.94 63.72
CA ASP A 366 57.31 -74.13 63.03
C ASP A 366 55.77 -74.01 63.01
N THR A 367 55.18 -74.62 61.99
CA THR A 367 53.79 -75.06 61.71
C THR A 367 52.71 -74.95 62.81
N SER A 368 51.42 -74.71 62.53
CA SER A 368 50.47 -75.62 61.85
C SER A 368 49.06 -75.00 62.03
N GLY A 369 48.18 -75.01 61.02
CA GLY A 369 47.06 -75.96 60.90
C GLY A 369 45.77 -75.16 60.60
N GLU A 370 45.12 -75.36 59.44
CA GLU A 370 43.88 -76.17 59.27
C GLU A 370 42.71 -75.67 60.14
N THR A 371 41.48 -75.41 59.71
CA THR A 371 40.59 -75.78 58.60
C THR A 371 39.39 -74.81 58.71
N GLY A 372 38.71 -74.34 57.66
CA GLY A 372 37.67 -75.06 56.94
C GLY A 372 36.27 -74.86 57.56
N GLY A 373 35.34 -74.27 56.80
CA GLY A 373 33.92 -74.65 56.86
C GLY A 373 32.89 -73.65 57.42
N ASP A 374 32.09 -73.16 56.48
CA ASP A 374 30.61 -73.25 56.46
C ASP A 374 29.67 -72.21 57.10
N THR A 375 28.75 -71.78 56.21
CA THR A 375 27.29 -71.60 56.37
C THR A 375 26.66 -70.27 56.81
N SER A 376 25.86 -69.76 55.87
CA SER A 376 24.59 -69.01 55.96
C SER A 376 23.80 -69.07 57.28
N SER A 377 23.28 -67.92 57.69
CA SER A 377 21.91 -67.67 58.20
C SER A 377 21.73 -66.15 58.29
N GLN A 378 20.87 -65.49 57.52
CA GLN A 378 19.41 -65.38 57.60
C GLN A 378 18.89 -64.70 58.90
N ALA A 379 18.44 -63.45 58.70
CA ALA A 379 17.26 -62.77 59.24
C ALA A 379 17.08 -62.53 60.75
N GLY A 380 16.58 -61.32 61.04
CA GLY A 380 15.96 -60.89 62.30
C GLY A 380 16.18 -59.39 62.49
N SER A 381 15.37 -58.51 61.90
CA SER A 381 14.16 -57.93 62.49
C SER A 381 14.40 -57.25 63.84
N GLU A 382 14.18 -55.94 63.92
CA GLU A 382 13.16 -55.34 64.80
C GLU A 382 13.16 -53.80 64.72
N THR A 383 11.97 -53.25 64.44
CA THR A 383 11.36 -52.05 65.06
C THR A 383 12.02 -50.68 64.86
N SER A 384 11.33 -49.54 64.81
CA SER A 384 9.91 -49.16 64.77
C SER A 384 9.88 -47.63 64.76
N ASN A 385 8.95 -47.05 63.99
CA ASN A 385 8.30 -45.73 64.19
C ASN A 385 9.23 -44.49 64.14
N ASP A 386 8.80 -43.29 63.77
CA ASP A 386 7.47 -42.69 63.80
C ASP A 386 7.46 -41.48 62.85
N SER A 387 6.28 -41.24 62.28
CA SER A 387 5.64 -39.97 61.89
C SER A 387 6.35 -38.68 62.35
N GLY A 388 6.36 -37.58 61.61
CA GLY A 388 5.37 -37.04 60.68
C GLY A 388 5.38 -35.51 60.85
N GLY A 389 4.89 -34.79 59.84
CA GLY A 389 4.74 -33.34 59.84
C GLY A 389 4.65 -32.79 58.44
#